data_AF-A0A0S8D8J5-F1
#
_entry.id   AF-A0A0S8D8J5-F1
#
_cell.length_a   1.000
_cell.length_b   1.000
_cell.length_c   1.000
_cell.angle_alpha   90.00
_cell.angle_beta   90.00
_cell.angle_gamma   90.00
#
_symmetry.space_group_name_H-M   'P 1'
#
loop_
_entity.id
_entity.type
_entity.pdbx_description
1 polymer ?
#
loop_
_entity_poly.entity_id
_entity_poly.type
_entity_poly.pdbx_seq_one_letter_code
_entity_poly.pdbx_strand_id
1 'polypeptide(L)' 'MAQTVKAIAESINIMGKRSGTAMKERNPGPIQEMAKEETAAGSTYLDLNIGPARKDGEELM' A
#
# COMPACT_ATOMS: atom_id res chain seq x y z
N MET A 1 -24.29 -19.17 7.96
CA MET A 1 -23.76 -17.79 7.85
C MET A 1 -23.38 -17.57 6.40
N ALA A 2 -23.80 -16.45 5.80
CA ALA A 2 -23.38 -16.13 4.43
C ALA A 2 -21.87 -15.83 4.41
N GLN A 3 -21.16 -16.32 3.40
CA GLN A 3 -19.76 -15.97 3.20
C GLN A 3 -19.68 -14.51 2.74
N THR A 4 -18.95 -13.67 3.47
CA THR A 4 -18.68 -12.28 3.07
C THR A 4 -17.34 -12.24 2.33
N VAL A 5 -17.33 -11.69 1.12
CA VAL A 5 -16.08 -11.43 0.40
C VAL A 5 -15.30 -10.34 1.14
N LYS A 6 -14.02 -10.60 1.42
CA LYS A 6 -13.10 -9.62 2.01
C LYS A 6 -12.19 -9.07 0.90
N ALA A 7 -12.27 -7.77 0.65
CA ALA A 7 -11.45 -7.11 -0.37
C ALA A 7 -10.06 -6.81 0.18
N ILE A 8 -9.03 -7.03 -0.65
CA ILE A 8 -7.66 -6.59 -0.41
C ILE A 8 -7.36 -5.51 -1.45
N ALA A 9 -7.12 -4.28 -1.02
CA ALA A 9 -6.73 -3.21 -1.92
C ALA A 9 -5.25 -3.31 -2.29
N GLU A 10 -4.93 -3.25 -3.58
CA GLU A 10 -3.56 -3.48 -4.11
C GLU A 10 -2.84 -2.21 -4.59
N SER A 11 -3.46 -1.04 -4.40
CA SER A 11 -2.94 0.22 -4.93
C SER A 11 -1.64 0.70 -4.29
N ILE A 12 -1.33 0.30 -3.04
CA ILE A 12 -0.08 0.68 -2.35
C ILE A 12 1.05 -0.24 -2.82
N ASN A 13 1.53 0.05 -4.03
CA ASN A 13 2.55 -0.73 -4.72
C ASN A 13 3.66 0.18 -5.24
N ILE A 14 4.94 -0.19 -5.09
CA ILE A 14 6.10 0.60 -5.53
C ILE A 14 6.10 0.91 -7.04
N MET A 15 5.39 0.10 -7.84
CA MET A 15 5.23 0.33 -9.28
C MET A 15 4.30 1.51 -9.58
N GLY A 16 3.43 1.90 -8.64
CA GLY A 16 2.58 3.08 -8.75
C GLY A 16 3.38 4.38 -8.68
N LYS A 17 3.01 5.40 -9.45
CA LYS A 17 3.72 6.69 -9.47
C LYS A 17 3.69 7.39 -8.10
N ARG A 18 2.51 7.48 -7.46
CA ARG A 18 2.33 8.17 -6.17
C ARG A 18 3.03 7.42 -5.03
N SER A 19 2.69 6.15 -4.84
CA SER A 19 3.26 5.26 -3.82
C SER A 19 4.75 5.03 -4.02
N GLY A 20 5.20 4.77 -5.25
CA GLY A 20 6.61 4.53 -5.57
C GLY A 20 7.50 5.75 -5.33
N THR A 21 7.07 6.95 -5.71
CA THR A 21 7.80 8.19 -5.37
C THR A 21 7.83 8.39 -3.87
N ALA A 22 6.70 8.24 -3.17
CA ALA A 22 6.61 8.38 -1.72
C ALA A 22 7.55 7.42 -0.96
N MET A 23 7.63 6.15 -1.38
CA MET A 23 8.54 5.17 -0.81
C MET A 23 10.01 5.56 -1.02
N LYS A 24 10.40 5.93 -2.24
CA LYS A 24 11.78 6.32 -2.58
C LYS A 24 12.23 7.58 -1.85
N GLU A 25 11.33 8.54 -1.68
CA GLU A 25 11.59 9.80 -0.99
C GLU A 25 11.42 9.70 0.54
N ARG A 26 11.04 8.51 1.06
CA ARG A 26 10.70 8.31 2.47
C ARG A 26 9.66 9.31 2.98
N ASN A 27 8.70 9.65 2.13
CA ASN A 27 7.59 10.54 2.43
C ASN A 27 6.35 9.71 2.78
N PRO A 28 5.97 9.60 4.07
CA PRO A 28 4.83 8.75 4.46
C PRO A 28 3.46 9.34 4.07
N GLY A 29 3.36 10.65 3.85
CA GLY A 29 2.08 11.35 3.66
C GLY A 29 1.21 10.75 2.55
N PRO A 30 1.72 10.60 1.31
CA PRO A 30 0.94 10.02 0.22
C PRO A 30 0.47 8.58 0.48
N ILE A 31 1.28 7.74 1.13
CA ILE A 31 0.91 6.35 1.44
C ILE A 31 -0.20 6.33 2.49
N GLN A 32 -0.11 7.17 3.52
CA GLN A 32 -1.15 7.29 4.56
C GLN A 32 -2.48 7.79 3.98
N GLU A 33 -2.43 8.70 3.01
CA GLU A 33 -3.63 9.19 2.33
C GLU A 33 -4.26 8.09 1.46
N MET A 34 -3.45 7.36 0.69
CA MET A 34 -3.92 6.17 -0.06
C MET A 34 -4.56 5.11 0.86
N ALA A 35 -3.95 4.84 2.01
CA ALA A 35 -4.52 3.88 2.97
C ALA A 35 -5.92 4.32 3.46
N LYS A 36 -6.13 5.62 3.69
CA LYS A 36 -7.45 6.17 4.04
C LYS A 36 -8.44 6.06 2.88
N GLU A 37 -8.00 6.38 1.66
CA GLU A 37 -8.82 6.28 0.44
C GLU A 37 -9.30 4.84 0.21
N GLU A 38 -8.40 3.86 0.26
CA GLU A 38 -8.71 2.43 0.08
C GLU A 38 -9.60 1.89 1.21
N THR A 39 -9.39 2.34 2.44
CA THR A 39 -10.26 2.00 3.58
C THR A 39 -11.67 2.57 3.38
N ALA A 40 -11.77 3.84 2.97
CA ALA A 40 -13.04 4.50 2.68
C ALA A 40 -13.78 3.85 1.49
N ALA A 41 -13.04 3.27 0.54
CA ALA A 41 -13.59 2.49 -0.58
C ALA A 41 -14.11 1.09 -0.19
N GLY A 42 -13.94 0.67 1.07
CA GLY A 42 -14.49 -0.59 1.60
C GLY A 42 -13.53 -1.78 1.57
N SER A 43 -12.23 -1.55 1.40
CA SER A 43 -11.24 -2.60 1.56
C SER A 43 -11.24 -3.16 2.99
N THR A 44 -11.05 -4.47 3.12
CA THR A 44 -10.87 -5.13 4.42
C THR A 44 -9.39 -5.16 4.80
N TYR A 45 -8.52 -5.32 3.80
CA TYR A 45 -7.08 -5.36 3.96
C TYR A 45 -6.43 -4.44 2.93
N LEU A 46 -5.23 -3.98 3.25
CA LEU A 46 -4.36 -3.24 2.34
C LEU A 46 -3.14 -4.11 2.05
N ASP A 47 -2.87 -4.38 0.77
CA ASP A 47 -1.61 -4.98 0.36
C ASP A 47 -0.53 -3.89 0.31
N LEU A 48 0.67 -4.22 0.79
CA LEU A 48 1.83 -3.34 0.78
C LEU A 48 2.95 -4.01 -0.02
N ASN A 49 3.16 -3.53 -1.23
CA ASN A 49 4.16 -4.09 -2.13
C ASN A 49 5.33 -3.11 -2.33
N ILE A 50 6.48 -3.43 -1.70
CA ILE A 50 7.72 -2.65 -1.81
C ILE A 50 8.62 -3.10 -2.99
N GLY A 51 8.16 -4.04 -3.82
CA GLY A 51 8.92 -4.61 -4.92
C GLY A 51 10.18 -5.38 -4.47
N PRO A 52 11.20 -5.52 -5.34
CA PRO A 52 12.41 -6.28 -5.02
C PRO A 52 13.25 -5.58 -3.96
N ALA A 53 12.97 -5.86 -2.70
CA ALA A 53 13.57 -5.28 -1.51
C ALA A 53 14.94 -5.90 -1.16
N ARG A 54 15.83 -6.03 -2.16
CA ARG A 54 17.04 -6.89 -2.07
C ARG A 54 18.16 -6.35 -1.18
N LYS A 55 18.22 -5.04 -0.93
CA LYS A 55 19.28 -4.41 -0.11
C LYS A 55 18.71 -3.51 0.98
N ASP A 56 17.76 -2.65 0.60
CA ASP A 56 17.24 -1.60 1.50
C ASP A 56 15.83 -1.93 2.02
N GLY A 57 15.44 -3.21 1.93
CA GLY A 57 14.08 -3.67 2.22
C GLY A 57 13.64 -3.49 3.66
N GLU A 58 14.52 -3.79 4.62
CA GLU A 58 14.25 -3.58 6.05
C GLU A 58 14.11 -2.11 6.40
N GLU A 59 14.87 -1.22 5.74
CA GLU A 59 14.75 0.22 6.01
C GLU A 59 13.50 0.84 5.38
N LEU A 60 12.85 0.15 4.45
CA LEU A 60 11.63 0.58 3.76
C LEU A 60 10.34 0.15 4.46
N MET A 61 10.41 -0.81 5.40
CA MET A 61 9.29 -1.30 6.22
C MET A 61 9.24 -0.61 7.58
#